data_AF-A0A064CP94-F1
#
_entry.id   AF-A0A064CP94-F1
#
_cell.length_a   1.000
_cell.length_b   1.000
_cell.length_c   1.000
_cell.angle_alpha   90.00
_cell.angle_beta   90.00
_cell.angle_gamma   90.00
#
_symmetry.space_group_name_H-M   'P 1'
#
loop_
_entity.id
_entity.type
_entity.pdbx_description
1 polymer ?
#
loop_
_entity_poly.entity_id
_entity_poly.type
_entity_poly.pdbx_seq_one_letter_code
_entity_poly.pdbx_strand_id
1 'polypeptide(L)'
;MSIDESVRTAVVFVHGLLERRPMDVLDLLAKTALTPDGDRWEYTPQPMEITDSYEARRYAAPSGVDLYEYDWSFLMVNGRYAGFIPALARVLIRRPRHVPDELFGIWRVVVLTVLIPLAVIVALFVVGGYFLHTGVAGWIIGVATSVVVLTVAVAVFRLLPRALTRSFLTTGFVNVARYFDIAPESHAARRAIRGGLVDLLYTLQQGHYARVVVVGHGIGGYIAYDALTTLWAEMHELRAASGPAPSRSTEADDSTEDFQRQQFCRWQDLRRLGNPWRITDFVTVGTPMALADVFVARPPILSGCGRVDGRRALFGSLIRRGVVCSCPPLDHDSGESTTLGGLSPFAVTRWTNIWFPVRRGAIRGDWFAGALAPLFGTGVRDIAVSGSLPERLTPGLAHTRYFKYPEKDADGDLAFELRKALALEDHSGLDVSVGAPDPDPATVGRLVYRSWQRSM
;
A
#
# COMPACT_ATOMS: atom_id res chain seq x y z
N MET A 1 -0.43 38.32 9.35
CA MET A 1 -0.38 37.70 8.00
C MET A 1 -1.81 37.33 7.65
N SER A 2 -2.40 38.02 6.67
CA SER A 2 -3.72 37.67 6.16
C SER A 2 -3.58 36.33 5.43
N ILE A 3 -4.10 35.26 6.02
CA ILE A 3 -4.20 33.97 5.34
C ILE A 3 -5.10 34.23 4.12
N ASP A 4 -4.63 33.85 2.94
CA ASP A 4 -5.48 33.80 1.76
C ASP A 4 -6.52 32.69 2.03
N GLU A 5 -7.69 33.07 2.58
CA GLU A 5 -8.79 32.17 2.95
C GLU A 5 -9.31 31.32 1.77
N SER A 6 -8.79 31.54 0.55
CA SER A 6 -9.24 30.93 -0.69
C SER A 6 -8.60 29.58 -1.05
N VAL A 7 -7.37 29.27 -0.59
CA VAL A 7 -6.65 28.05 -1.02
C VAL A 7 -6.73 26.97 0.05
N ARG A 8 -7.66 26.01 -0.13
CA ARG A 8 -7.84 24.87 0.78
C ARG A 8 -7.32 23.56 0.20
N THR A 9 -6.74 22.72 1.05
CA THR A 9 -6.24 21.39 0.68
C THR A 9 -6.98 20.29 1.44
N ALA A 10 -7.51 19.30 0.73
CA ALA A 10 -8.06 18.10 1.33
C ALA A 10 -7.01 16.99 1.38
N VAL A 11 -6.81 16.38 2.54
CA VAL A 11 -5.96 15.20 2.73
C VAL A 11 -6.84 14.01 3.06
N VAL A 12 -6.93 13.05 2.14
CA VAL A 12 -7.74 11.84 2.32
C VAL A 12 -6.84 10.70 2.77
N PHE A 13 -7.04 10.24 3.99
CA PHE A 13 -6.34 9.12 4.56
C PHE A 13 -7.11 7.83 4.43
N VAL A 14 -6.50 6.86 3.76
CA VAL A 14 -7.01 5.51 3.59
C VAL A 14 -6.18 4.61 4.49
N HIS A 15 -6.74 4.27 5.65
CA HIS A 15 -6.02 3.48 6.65
C HIS A 15 -5.95 2.00 6.27
N GLY A 16 -4.99 1.29 6.86
CA GLY A 16 -4.93 -0.16 6.79
C GLY A 16 -5.92 -0.84 7.73
N LEU A 17 -6.23 -2.11 7.47
CA LEU A 17 -7.07 -2.91 8.36
C LEU A 17 -6.33 -3.16 9.69
N LEU A 18 -6.74 -2.49 10.75
CA LEU A 18 -6.29 -2.73 12.12
C LEU A 18 -7.50 -2.52 13.03
N GLU A 19 -7.70 -3.41 14.01
CA GLU A 19 -8.71 -3.21 15.05
C GLU A 19 -8.28 -2.03 15.93
N ARG A 20 -8.86 -0.84 15.70
CA ARG A 20 -8.64 0.38 16.49
C ARG A 20 -9.97 1.10 16.69
N ARG A 21 -10.04 1.99 17.68
CA ARG A 21 -11.21 2.85 17.84
C ARG A 21 -11.27 3.81 16.64
N PRO A 22 -12.47 4.18 16.17
CA PRO A 22 -12.62 5.24 15.18
C PRO A 22 -11.81 6.48 15.60
N MET A 23 -11.24 7.21 14.63
CA MET A 23 -10.43 8.42 14.83
C MET A 23 -9.04 8.25 15.46
N ASP A 24 -8.72 7.15 16.15
CA ASP A 24 -7.38 6.98 16.75
C ASP A 24 -6.26 7.04 15.70
N VAL A 25 -6.53 6.52 14.49
CA VAL A 25 -5.54 6.53 13.40
C VAL A 25 -5.50 7.90 12.74
N LEU A 26 -6.64 8.55 12.55
CA LEU A 26 -6.71 9.89 12.01
C LEU A 26 -6.03 10.92 12.92
N ASP A 27 -6.13 10.80 14.25
CA ASP A 27 -5.46 11.67 15.22
C ASP A 27 -3.93 11.55 15.12
N LEU A 28 -3.42 10.33 15.08
CA LEU A 28 -1.99 10.05 14.91
C LEU A 28 -1.49 10.55 13.55
N LEU A 29 -2.27 10.35 12.48
CA LEU A 29 -1.94 10.90 11.18
C LEU A 29 -1.92 12.42 11.22
N ALA A 30 -2.94 13.08 11.76
CA ALA A 30 -3.03 14.53 11.81
C ALA A 30 -1.82 15.15 12.49
N LYS A 31 -1.39 14.58 13.62
CA LYS A 31 -0.16 15.00 14.31
C LYS A 31 1.11 14.75 13.50
N THR A 32 1.15 13.66 12.72
CA THR A 32 2.31 13.36 11.87
C THR A 32 2.35 14.28 10.64
N ALA A 33 1.20 14.58 10.04
CA ALA A 33 1.06 15.32 8.79
C ALA A 33 1.08 16.84 8.97
N LEU A 34 0.56 17.35 10.08
CA LEU A 34 0.55 18.78 10.41
C LEU A 34 1.80 19.17 11.19
N THR A 35 2.33 20.35 10.86
CA THR A 35 3.40 21.00 11.63
C THR A 35 2.81 21.47 12.97
N PRO A 36 3.44 21.15 14.12
CA PRO A 36 2.99 21.65 15.42
C PRO A 36 3.27 23.15 15.54
N ASP A 37 2.38 23.89 16.21
CA ASP A 37 2.64 25.25 16.69
C ASP A 37 3.17 25.16 18.13
N GLY A 38 4.50 25.26 18.27
CA GLY A 38 5.20 24.93 19.51
C GLY A 38 5.02 23.45 19.89
N ASP A 39 4.42 23.18 21.05
CA ASP A 39 4.16 21.83 21.56
C ASP A 39 2.71 21.34 21.30
N ARG A 40 1.94 22.03 20.45
CA ARG A 40 0.52 21.72 20.20
C ARG A 40 0.22 21.56 18.72
N TRP A 41 -0.75 20.68 18.44
CA TRP A 41 -1.33 20.55 17.12
C TRP A 41 -2.71 21.18 17.14
N GLU A 42 -2.94 22.12 16.22
CA GLU A 42 -4.20 22.83 16.11
C GLU A 42 -5.07 22.23 15.00
N TYR A 43 -6.14 21.54 15.40
CA TYR A 43 -7.19 21.10 14.51
C TYR A 43 -8.48 20.89 15.29
N THR A 44 -9.62 21.08 14.62
CA THR A 44 -10.94 20.90 15.23
C THR A 44 -11.68 19.74 14.54
N PRO A 45 -12.22 18.76 15.30
CA PRO A 45 -13.13 17.77 14.76
C PRO A 45 -14.42 18.41 14.26
N GLN A 46 -14.79 18.11 13.03
CA GLN A 46 -16.07 18.48 12.45
C GLN A 46 -16.80 17.24 11.94
N PRO A 47 -18.15 17.22 11.98
CA PRO A 47 -18.93 16.18 11.33
C PRO A 47 -18.58 16.06 9.84
N MET A 48 -18.54 14.84 9.35
CA MET A 48 -18.34 14.58 7.93
C MET A 48 -19.70 14.45 7.26
N GLU A 49 -20.07 15.40 6.41
CA GLU A 49 -21.38 15.39 5.71
C GLU A 49 -21.41 14.42 4.52
N ILE A 50 -20.23 13.93 4.10
CA ILE A 50 -19.98 13.40 2.74
C ILE A 50 -19.95 11.85 2.70
N THR A 51 -20.18 11.15 3.80
CA THR A 51 -20.13 9.67 3.81
C THR A 51 -21.28 9.05 4.57
N ASP A 52 -21.72 7.87 4.12
CA ASP A 52 -22.62 6.97 4.86
C ASP A 52 -22.00 6.39 6.16
N SER A 53 -20.80 6.84 6.54
CA SER A 53 -20.18 6.55 7.82
C SER A 53 -20.59 7.62 8.85
N TYR A 54 -21.57 7.28 9.69
CA TYR A 54 -22.10 8.16 10.75
C TYR A 54 -21.08 8.47 11.86
N GLU A 55 -20.01 7.68 11.97
CA GLU A 55 -18.97 7.83 13.00
C GLU A 55 -17.76 8.63 12.51
N ALA A 56 -17.61 8.79 11.19
CA ALA A 56 -16.48 9.48 10.60
C ALA A 56 -16.52 10.99 10.88
N ARG A 57 -15.34 11.55 11.20
CA ARG A 57 -15.14 13.00 11.34
C ARG A 57 -14.07 13.45 10.37
N ARG A 58 -14.10 14.74 10.04
CA ARG A 58 -12.97 15.44 9.43
C ARG A 58 -12.25 16.28 10.48
N TYR A 59 -10.94 16.44 10.35
CA TYR A 59 -10.18 17.42 11.13
C TYR A 59 -9.90 18.64 10.28
N ALA A 60 -10.38 19.80 10.73
CA ALA A 60 -10.12 21.09 10.07
C ALA A 60 -9.00 21.81 10.81
N ALA A 61 -7.88 22.06 10.11
CA ALA A 61 -6.77 22.84 10.62
C ALA A 61 -6.95 24.34 10.24
N PRO A 62 -6.55 25.28 11.11
CA PRO A 62 -6.61 26.73 10.81
C PRO A 62 -5.82 27.13 9.55
N SER A 63 -4.84 26.32 9.15
CA SER A 63 -4.03 26.51 7.94
C SER A 63 -4.78 26.28 6.61
N GLY A 64 -6.08 25.97 6.64
CA GLY A 64 -6.87 25.68 5.43
C GLY A 64 -6.73 24.22 4.95
N VAL A 65 -6.24 23.33 5.81
CA VAL A 65 -6.12 21.90 5.54
C VAL A 65 -7.25 21.14 6.21
N ASP A 66 -8.01 20.38 5.43
CA ASP A 66 -9.04 19.47 5.93
C ASP A 66 -8.58 18.01 5.75
N LEU A 67 -8.45 17.28 6.87
CA LEU A 67 -8.07 15.87 6.88
C LEU A 67 -9.32 14.98 6.99
N TYR A 68 -9.40 13.99 6.10
CA TYR A 68 -10.49 13.03 5.98
C TYR A 68 -9.99 11.62 6.28
N GLU A 69 -10.71 10.86 7.09
CA GLU A 69 -10.48 9.41 7.23
C GLU A 69 -11.51 8.67 6.38
N TYR A 70 -11.04 7.82 5.47
CA TYR A 70 -11.88 6.85 4.81
C TYR A 70 -11.90 5.56 5.63
N ASP A 71 -12.89 5.43 6.52
CA ASP A 71 -13.14 4.18 7.23
C ASP A 71 -13.94 3.22 6.37
N TRP A 72 -13.36 2.04 6.15
CA TRP A 72 -13.91 0.96 5.34
C TRP A 72 -13.92 -0.37 6.08
N SER A 73 -13.46 -0.38 7.34
CA SER A 73 -13.22 -1.60 8.12
C SER A 73 -14.51 -2.44 8.29
N PHE A 74 -15.66 -1.77 8.40
CA PHE A 74 -16.98 -2.39 8.53
C PHE A 74 -17.42 -3.19 7.30
N LEU A 75 -16.86 -2.93 6.12
CA LEU A 75 -17.17 -3.66 4.88
C LEU A 75 -16.43 -5.00 4.78
N MET A 76 -15.40 -5.24 5.60
CA MET A 76 -14.63 -6.49 5.60
C MET A 76 -15.25 -7.55 6.52
N VAL A 77 -16.38 -8.12 6.07
CA VAL A 77 -17.14 -9.15 6.80
C VAL A 77 -16.54 -10.56 6.74
N ASN A 78 -15.60 -10.81 5.82
CA ASN A 78 -15.08 -12.15 5.57
C ASN A 78 -14.26 -12.69 6.73
N GLY A 79 -14.22 -14.02 6.83
CA GLY A 79 -13.44 -14.74 7.82
C GLY A 79 -11.99 -14.24 7.88
N ARG A 80 -11.48 -14.06 9.10
CA ARG A 80 -10.16 -13.46 9.38
C ARG A 80 -9.04 -14.02 8.51
N TYR A 81 -9.04 -15.31 8.22
CA TYR A 81 -7.98 -16.00 7.46
C TYR A 81 -8.34 -16.32 6.01
N ALA A 82 -9.34 -15.65 5.42
CA ALA A 82 -9.66 -15.81 4.01
C ALA A 82 -8.41 -15.54 3.13
N GLY A 83 -8.18 -16.36 2.10
CA GLY A 83 -7.01 -16.26 1.22
C GLY A 83 -5.64 -16.49 1.86
N PHE A 84 -5.54 -16.68 3.18
CA PHE A 84 -4.26 -16.71 3.91
C PHE A 84 -3.37 -17.89 3.50
N ILE A 85 -3.90 -19.12 3.52
CA ILE A 85 -3.13 -20.33 3.20
C ILE A 85 -2.50 -20.27 1.79
N PRO A 86 -3.26 -19.98 0.71
CA PRO A 86 -2.66 -19.89 -0.62
C PRO A 86 -1.68 -18.71 -0.75
N ALA A 87 -1.92 -17.57 -0.09
CA ALA A 87 -0.96 -16.46 -0.07
C ALA A 87 0.34 -16.86 0.64
N LEU A 88 0.25 -17.49 1.81
CA LEU A 88 1.39 -17.96 2.58
C LEU A 88 2.19 -19.02 1.80
N ALA A 89 1.50 -19.97 1.17
CA ALA A 89 2.13 -20.98 0.33
C ALA A 89 2.92 -20.35 -0.84
N ARG A 90 2.38 -19.31 -1.50
CA ARG A 90 3.09 -18.57 -2.56
C ARG A 90 4.35 -17.88 -2.07
N VAL A 91 4.47 -17.53 -0.78
CA VAL A 91 5.67 -16.92 -0.20
C VAL A 91 6.65 -17.98 0.27
N LEU A 92 6.17 -19.01 0.99
CA LEU A 92 7.01 -20.04 1.59
C LEU A 92 7.58 -21.03 0.58
N ILE A 93 6.79 -21.44 -0.42
CA ILE A 93 7.20 -22.43 -1.43
C ILE A 93 7.97 -21.71 -2.54
N ARG A 94 9.20 -21.31 -2.22
CA ARG A 94 10.12 -20.61 -3.12
C ARG A 94 11.57 -21.02 -2.86
N ARG A 95 12.42 -20.90 -3.88
CA ARG A 95 13.87 -20.96 -3.66
C ARG A 95 14.33 -19.74 -2.84
N PRO A 96 15.38 -19.88 -1.99
CA PRO A 96 15.92 -18.77 -1.18
C PRO A 96 16.19 -17.48 -1.97
N ARG A 97 16.67 -17.63 -3.21
CA ARG A 97 16.98 -16.50 -4.09
C ARG A 97 15.75 -15.78 -4.67
N HIS A 98 14.58 -16.43 -4.69
CA HIS A 98 13.33 -15.91 -5.25
C HIS A 98 12.39 -15.35 -4.17
N VAL A 99 12.80 -15.31 -2.91
CA VAL A 99 12.01 -14.67 -1.85
C VAL A 99 12.30 -13.16 -1.89
N PRO A 100 11.27 -12.29 -1.77
CA PRO A 100 11.47 -10.85 -1.61
C PRO A 100 12.43 -10.54 -0.45
N ASP A 101 13.26 -9.51 -0.60
CA ASP A 101 14.34 -9.22 0.34
C ASP A 101 13.78 -8.87 1.74
N GLU A 102 12.62 -8.23 1.76
CA GLU A 102 11.85 -7.83 2.94
C GLU A 102 11.40 -9.05 3.77
N LEU A 103 11.05 -10.14 3.07
CA LEU A 103 10.53 -11.37 3.68
C LEU A 103 11.61 -12.43 3.90
N PHE A 104 12.79 -12.30 3.26
CA PHE A 104 13.82 -13.35 3.28
C PHE A 104 14.30 -13.71 4.69
N GLY A 105 14.46 -12.73 5.57
CA GLY A 105 14.90 -12.97 6.95
C GLY A 105 13.92 -13.87 7.72
N ILE A 106 12.63 -13.55 7.62
CA ILE A 106 11.55 -14.34 8.23
C ILE A 106 11.41 -15.69 7.55
N TRP A 107 11.41 -15.72 6.21
CA TRP A 107 11.30 -16.95 5.44
C TRP A 107 12.38 -17.93 5.88
N ARG A 108 13.62 -17.45 6.05
CA ARG A 108 14.73 -18.25 6.57
C ARG A 108 14.45 -18.76 7.98
N VAL A 109 13.96 -17.91 8.89
CA VAL A 109 13.58 -18.34 10.24
C VAL A 109 12.50 -19.42 10.17
N VAL A 110 11.40 -19.19 9.45
CA VAL A 110 10.30 -20.17 9.28
C VAL A 110 10.82 -21.49 8.73
N VAL A 111 11.60 -21.45 7.65
CA VAL A 111 12.15 -22.65 7.01
C VAL A 111 13.10 -23.39 7.95
N LEU A 112 14.03 -22.70 8.61
CA LEU A 112 14.95 -23.32 9.57
C LEU A 112 14.20 -23.89 10.78
N THR A 113 13.15 -23.23 11.26
CA THR A 113 12.32 -23.73 12.35
C THR A 113 11.58 -25.02 11.99
N VAL A 114 11.32 -25.28 10.72
CA VAL A 114 10.71 -26.55 10.26
C VAL A 114 11.77 -27.59 9.91
N LEU A 115 12.83 -27.19 9.21
CA LEU A 115 13.87 -28.10 8.73
C LEU A 115 14.77 -28.63 9.84
N ILE A 116 15.12 -27.82 10.84
CA ILE A 116 16.00 -28.27 11.93
C ILE A 116 15.33 -29.40 12.73
N PRO A 117 14.09 -29.27 13.24
CA PRO A 117 13.43 -30.37 13.93
C PRO A 117 13.23 -31.58 13.03
N LEU A 118 12.89 -31.38 11.75
CA LEU A 118 12.75 -32.49 10.80
C LEU A 118 14.06 -33.26 10.61
N ALA A 119 15.19 -32.56 10.42
CA ALA A 119 16.50 -33.17 10.29
C ALA A 119 16.91 -33.92 11.57
N VAL A 120 16.62 -33.34 12.74
CA VAL A 120 16.84 -33.99 14.05
C VAL A 120 16.00 -35.26 14.16
N ILE A 121 14.71 -35.22 13.81
CA ILE A 121 13.84 -36.41 13.80
C ILE A 121 14.38 -37.48 12.87
N VAL A 122 14.76 -37.13 11.63
CA VAL A 122 15.32 -38.08 10.66
C VAL A 122 16.62 -38.70 11.17
N ALA A 123 17.54 -37.89 11.71
CA ALA A 123 18.79 -38.38 12.27
C ALA A 123 18.54 -39.36 13.44
N LEU A 124 17.59 -39.03 14.31
CA LEU A 124 17.22 -39.87 15.45
C LEU A 124 16.53 -41.17 15.02
N PHE A 125 15.73 -41.15 13.95
CA PHE A 125 15.18 -42.37 13.35
C PHE A 125 16.26 -43.26 12.75
N VAL A 126 17.23 -42.69 12.03
CA VAL A 126 18.36 -43.44 11.44
C VAL A 126 19.21 -44.08 12.55
N VAL A 127 19.55 -43.31 13.59
CA VAL A 127 20.35 -43.80 14.72
C VAL A 127 19.57 -44.83 15.55
N GLY A 128 18.32 -44.56 15.91
CA GLY A 128 17.48 -45.50 16.65
C GLY A 128 17.28 -46.82 15.89
N GLY A 129 17.01 -46.73 14.58
CA GLY A 129 16.91 -47.88 13.69
C GLY A 129 18.19 -48.72 13.62
N TYR A 130 19.36 -48.09 13.61
CA TYR A 130 20.64 -48.79 13.69
C TYR A 130 20.77 -49.60 15.00
N PHE A 131 20.44 -49.01 16.15
CA PHE A 131 20.53 -49.69 17.45
C PHE A 131 19.53 -50.84 17.61
N LEU A 132 18.35 -50.75 17.00
CA LEU A 132 17.35 -51.82 16.95
C LEU A 132 17.89 -53.14 16.36
N HIS A 133 18.93 -53.09 15.53
CA HIS A 133 19.56 -54.27 14.95
C HIS A 133 20.71 -54.88 15.77
N THR A 134 21.09 -54.29 16.92
CA THR A 134 22.30 -54.68 17.69
C THR A 134 22.07 -55.65 18.86
N GLY A 135 21.00 -56.46 18.80
CA GLY A 135 20.65 -57.45 19.83
C GLY A 135 19.80 -56.88 20.98
N VAL A 136 19.53 -57.69 22.02
CA VAL A 136 18.54 -57.40 23.07
C VAL A 136 18.83 -56.09 23.82
N ALA A 137 20.10 -55.77 24.08
CA ALA A 137 20.50 -54.50 24.70
C ALA A 137 20.27 -53.30 23.77
N GLY A 138 20.49 -53.48 22.45
CA GLY A 138 20.23 -52.46 21.43
C GLY A 138 18.74 -52.13 21.27
N TRP A 139 17.86 -53.11 21.49
CA TRP A 139 16.40 -52.90 21.44
C TRP A 139 15.90 -51.98 22.56
N ILE A 140 16.35 -52.18 23.80
CA ILE A 140 15.96 -51.34 24.95
C ILE A 140 16.44 -49.90 24.75
N ILE A 141 17.69 -49.73 24.30
CA ILE A 141 18.28 -48.42 24.00
C ILE A 141 17.52 -47.75 22.84
N GLY A 142 17.17 -48.50 21.79
CA GLY A 142 16.40 -48.04 20.64
C GLY A 142 14.98 -47.57 20.99
N VAL A 143 14.27 -48.29 21.86
CA VAL A 143 12.93 -47.89 22.33
C VAL A 143 13.00 -46.66 23.23
N ALA A 144 13.92 -46.63 24.20
CA ALA A 144 14.08 -45.49 25.11
C ALA A 144 14.46 -44.20 24.36
N THR A 145 15.41 -44.29 23.42
CA THR A 145 15.77 -43.17 22.55
C THR A 145 14.58 -42.74 21.69
N SER A 146 13.85 -43.67 21.05
CA SER A 146 12.67 -43.33 20.24
C SER A 146 11.58 -42.58 21.01
N VAL A 147 11.32 -42.94 22.27
CA VAL A 147 10.35 -42.25 23.12
C VAL A 147 10.82 -40.83 23.49
N VAL A 148 12.09 -40.66 23.85
CA VAL A 148 12.67 -39.34 24.15
C VAL A 148 12.64 -38.45 22.90
N VAL A 149 13.00 -39.00 21.75
CA VAL A 149 12.97 -38.34 20.44
C VAL A 149 11.56 -37.85 20.12
N LEU A 150 10.57 -38.72 20.25
CA LEU A 150 9.18 -38.38 19.98
C LEU A 150 8.68 -37.30 20.94
N THR A 151 9.06 -37.36 22.21
CA THR A 151 8.64 -36.38 23.23
C THR A 151 9.28 -35.01 22.98
N VAL A 152 10.57 -34.97 22.66
CA VAL A 152 11.29 -33.72 22.31
C VAL A 152 10.77 -33.16 20.99
N ALA A 153 10.54 -34.01 19.98
CA ALA A 153 9.95 -33.61 18.71
C ALA A 153 8.56 -32.98 18.92
N VAL A 154 7.70 -33.61 19.71
CA VAL A 154 6.37 -33.08 20.05
C VAL A 154 6.46 -31.77 20.84
N ALA A 155 7.39 -31.65 21.79
CA ALA A 155 7.59 -30.42 22.56
C ALA A 155 8.07 -29.27 21.67
N VAL A 156 9.07 -29.50 20.82
CA VAL A 156 9.59 -28.52 19.85
C VAL A 156 8.47 -28.14 18.87
N PHE A 157 7.74 -29.11 18.32
CA PHE A 157 6.64 -28.85 17.39
C PHE A 157 5.46 -28.11 18.05
N ARG A 158 5.27 -28.21 19.37
CA ARG A 158 4.23 -27.47 20.11
C ARG A 158 4.66 -26.09 20.60
N LEU A 159 5.93 -25.89 20.92
CA LEU A 159 6.46 -24.64 21.46
C LEU A 159 6.90 -23.67 20.35
N LEU A 160 7.46 -24.18 19.26
CA LEU A 160 8.03 -23.38 18.18
C LEU A 160 6.98 -22.56 17.40
N PRO A 161 5.79 -23.11 17.06
CA PRO A 161 4.72 -22.30 16.48
C PRO A 161 4.18 -21.28 17.46
N ARG A 162 4.13 -21.56 18.77
CA ARG A 162 3.62 -20.61 19.78
C ARG A 162 4.55 -19.43 19.99
N ALA A 163 5.87 -19.63 19.90
CA ALA A 163 6.86 -18.56 19.92
C ALA A 163 6.79 -17.68 18.65
N LEU A 164 6.51 -18.29 17.49
CA LEU A 164 6.44 -17.59 16.21
C LEU A 164 5.08 -16.89 15.96
N THR A 165 3.98 -17.43 16.49
CA THR A 165 2.61 -16.91 16.28
C THR A 165 2.21 -15.80 17.25
N ARG A 166 2.84 -15.68 18.44
CA ARG A 166 2.43 -14.70 19.46
C ARG A 166 2.71 -13.24 19.12
N SER A 167 3.45 -12.90 18.06
CA SER A 167 3.85 -11.50 17.84
C SER A 167 3.75 -10.98 16.41
N PHE A 168 3.57 -11.81 15.38
CA PHE A 168 3.97 -11.37 14.04
C PHE A 168 3.12 -11.80 12.81
N LEU A 169 2.81 -13.09 12.61
CA LEU A 169 2.33 -13.54 11.28
C LEU A 169 0.85 -13.25 10.94
N THR A 170 0.03 -12.74 11.86
CA THR A 170 -1.44 -12.85 11.72
C THR A 170 -2.23 -11.57 11.49
N THR A 171 -1.63 -10.37 11.49
CA THR A 171 -2.41 -9.14 11.27
C THR A 171 -2.12 -8.54 9.90
N GLY A 172 -0.94 -7.97 9.65
CA GLY A 172 -0.63 -7.31 8.36
C GLY A 172 -0.77 -8.24 7.15
N PHE A 173 -0.05 -9.36 7.12
CA PHE A 173 -0.10 -10.34 6.01
C PHE A 173 -1.50 -10.92 5.80
N VAL A 174 -2.15 -11.32 6.89
CA VAL A 174 -3.50 -11.89 6.87
C VAL A 174 -4.49 -10.90 6.29
N ASN A 175 -4.38 -9.62 6.67
CA ASN A 175 -5.27 -8.57 6.18
C ASN A 175 -5.12 -8.33 4.68
N VAL A 176 -3.89 -8.37 4.16
CA VAL A 176 -3.63 -8.31 2.70
C VAL A 176 -4.16 -9.54 1.99
N ALA A 177 -3.89 -10.74 2.53
CA ALA A 177 -4.37 -11.98 1.94
C ALA A 177 -5.92 -12.05 1.93
N ARG A 178 -6.57 -11.57 3.00
CA ARG A 178 -8.02 -11.48 3.15
C ARG A 178 -8.63 -10.56 2.11
N TYR A 179 -8.02 -9.40 1.87
CA TYR A 179 -8.49 -8.48 0.84
C TYR A 179 -8.31 -9.03 -0.57
N PHE A 180 -7.18 -9.70 -0.85
CA PHE A 180 -6.91 -10.30 -2.17
C PHE A 180 -7.53 -11.67 -2.41
N ASP A 181 -8.34 -12.15 -1.46
CA ASP A 181 -9.06 -13.40 -1.59
C ASP A 181 -10.03 -13.39 -2.80
N ILE A 182 -10.30 -14.57 -3.34
CA ILE A 182 -11.08 -14.77 -4.57
C ILE A 182 -12.53 -15.17 -4.30
N ALA A 183 -12.93 -15.32 -3.04
CA ALA A 183 -14.32 -15.62 -2.74
C ALA A 183 -15.22 -14.49 -3.26
N PRO A 184 -16.45 -14.80 -3.75
CA PRO A 184 -17.40 -13.80 -4.22
C PRO A 184 -17.66 -12.69 -3.18
N GLU A 185 -17.74 -13.04 -1.90
CA GLU A 185 -17.89 -12.08 -0.78
C GLU A 185 -16.70 -11.11 -0.69
N SER A 186 -15.47 -11.61 -0.88
CA SER A 186 -14.24 -10.80 -0.97
C SER A 186 -14.24 -9.86 -2.17
N HIS A 187 -14.83 -10.28 -3.29
CA HIS A 187 -15.01 -9.42 -4.45
C HIS A 187 -16.06 -8.33 -4.22
N ALA A 188 -17.21 -8.67 -3.64
CA ALA A 188 -18.27 -7.72 -3.31
C ALA A 188 -17.77 -6.66 -2.32
N ALA A 189 -17.10 -7.09 -1.24
CA ALA A 189 -16.53 -6.19 -0.25
C ALA A 189 -15.47 -5.26 -0.88
N ARG A 190 -14.52 -5.78 -1.68
CA ARG A 190 -13.55 -4.93 -2.38
C ARG A 190 -14.20 -3.90 -3.30
N ARG A 191 -15.26 -4.30 -4.02
CA ARG A 191 -16.01 -3.39 -4.90
C ARG A 191 -16.67 -2.28 -4.09
N ALA A 192 -17.32 -2.61 -2.97
CA ALA A 192 -17.96 -1.63 -2.08
C ALA A 192 -16.93 -0.64 -1.49
N ILE A 193 -15.82 -1.16 -0.96
CA ILE A 193 -14.71 -0.36 -0.41
C ILE A 193 -14.15 0.60 -1.47
N ARG A 194 -13.92 0.12 -2.69
CA ARG A 194 -13.44 1.00 -3.77
C ARG A 194 -14.48 2.03 -4.18
N GLY A 195 -15.75 1.62 -4.28
CA GLY A 195 -16.86 2.50 -4.65
C GLY A 195 -17.02 3.67 -3.68
N GLY A 196 -17.01 3.40 -2.37
CA GLY A 196 -17.13 4.44 -1.35
C GLY A 196 -15.98 5.45 -1.39
N LEU A 197 -14.73 5.01 -1.63
CA LEU A 197 -13.60 5.93 -1.76
C LEU A 197 -13.68 6.75 -3.06
N VAL A 198 -14.09 6.13 -4.17
CA VAL A 198 -14.32 6.87 -5.44
C VAL A 198 -15.37 7.95 -5.24
N ASP A 199 -16.47 7.67 -4.54
CA ASP A 199 -17.54 8.63 -4.29
C ASP A 199 -17.10 9.78 -3.36
N LEU A 200 -16.31 9.48 -2.32
CA LEU A 200 -15.68 10.49 -1.47
C LEU A 200 -14.76 11.40 -2.29
N LEU A 201 -13.83 10.82 -3.05
CA LEU A 201 -12.88 11.58 -3.86
C LEU A 201 -13.60 12.42 -4.91
N TYR A 202 -14.60 11.85 -5.59
CA TYR A 202 -15.42 12.58 -6.56
C TYR A 202 -16.07 13.82 -5.93
N THR A 203 -16.66 13.68 -4.74
CA THR A 203 -17.28 14.81 -4.03
C THR A 203 -16.25 15.89 -3.67
N LEU A 204 -15.07 15.49 -3.18
CA LEU A 204 -14.01 16.44 -2.83
C LEU A 204 -13.50 17.21 -4.06
N GLN A 205 -13.48 16.59 -5.23
CA GLN A 205 -13.10 17.26 -6.47
C GLN A 205 -14.12 18.30 -6.95
N GLN A 206 -15.40 18.14 -6.58
CA GLN A 206 -16.46 19.12 -6.83
C GLN A 206 -16.54 20.21 -5.74
N GLY A 207 -15.87 20.01 -4.61
CA GLY A 207 -15.92 20.90 -3.46
C GLY A 207 -15.13 22.20 -3.64
N HIS A 208 -14.78 22.82 -2.52
CA HIS A 208 -14.05 24.09 -2.46
C HIS A 208 -12.53 23.93 -2.32
N TYR A 209 -12.00 22.73 -2.55
CA TYR A 209 -10.58 22.45 -2.41
C TYR A 209 -9.82 22.83 -3.68
N ALA A 210 -8.71 23.53 -3.54
CA ALA A 210 -7.78 23.77 -4.64
C ALA A 210 -7.02 22.49 -5.01
N ARG A 211 -6.74 21.65 -4.00
CA ARG A 211 -5.87 20.47 -4.08
C ARG A 211 -6.43 19.33 -3.25
N VAL A 212 -6.34 18.11 -3.78
CA VAL A 212 -6.59 16.87 -3.03
C VAL A 212 -5.32 16.03 -3.00
N VAL A 213 -4.97 15.53 -1.82
CA VAL A 213 -3.85 14.61 -1.58
C VAL A 213 -4.40 13.33 -0.98
N VAL A 214 -4.02 12.18 -1.52
CA VAL A 214 -4.47 10.86 -1.04
C VAL A 214 -3.32 10.14 -0.37
N VAL A 215 -3.50 9.74 0.89
CA VAL A 215 -2.50 9.05 1.70
C VAL A 215 -2.99 7.64 2.01
N GLY A 216 -2.31 6.63 1.48
CA GLY A 216 -2.63 5.22 1.74
C GLY A 216 -1.63 4.57 2.69
N HIS A 217 -2.09 4.10 3.85
CA HIS A 217 -1.26 3.32 4.78
C HIS A 217 -1.56 1.83 4.72
N GLY A 218 -0.51 1.00 4.71
CA GLY A 218 -0.69 -0.45 4.65
C GLY A 218 -1.52 -0.84 3.43
N ILE A 219 -2.56 -1.64 3.63
CA ILE A 219 -3.47 -2.04 2.54
C ILE A 219 -4.30 -0.87 1.97
N GLY A 220 -4.45 0.22 2.71
CA GLY A 220 -5.05 1.44 2.21
C GLY A 220 -4.34 2.01 0.99
N GLY A 221 -3.05 1.70 0.80
CA GLY A 221 -2.32 1.99 -0.44
C GLY A 221 -2.95 1.33 -1.67
N TYR A 222 -3.33 0.06 -1.61
CA TYR A 222 -4.02 -0.62 -2.72
C TYR A 222 -5.42 -0.04 -2.97
N ILE A 223 -6.17 0.23 -1.90
CA ILE A 223 -7.52 0.78 -1.98
C ILE A 223 -7.48 2.17 -2.64
N ALA A 224 -6.58 3.03 -2.19
CA ALA A 224 -6.35 4.35 -2.76
C ALA A 224 -5.91 4.28 -4.22
N TYR A 225 -4.93 3.46 -4.54
CA TYR A 225 -4.45 3.25 -5.90
C TYR A 225 -5.57 2.79 -6.85
N ASP A 226 -6.38 1.81 -6.44
CA ASP A 226 -7.49 1.29 -7.24
C ASP A 226 -8.61 2.34 -7.41
N ALA A 227 -8.88 3.14 -6.36
CA ALA A 227 -9.86 4.22 -6.44
C ALA A 227 -9.38 5.35 -7.36
N LEU A 228 -8.12 5.75 -7.28
CA LEU A 228 -7.52 6.78 -8.13
C LEU A 228 -7.55 6.39 -9.61
N THR A 229 -7.15 5.16 -9.92
CA THR A 229 -7.17 4.64 -11.30
C THR A 229 -8.59 4.53 -11.85
N THR A 230 -9.55 4.09 -11.01
CA THR A 230 -10.98 4.04 -11.39
C THR A 230 -11.56 5.43 -11.61
N LEU A 231 -11.33 6.36 -10.68
CA LEU A 231 -11.84 7.72 -10.75
C LEU A 231 -11.24 8.47 -11.94
N TRP A 232 -9.95 8.27 -12.23
CA TRP A 232 -9.33 8.83 -13.43
C TRP A 232 -9.98 8.31 -14.69
N ALA A 233 -10.22 6.99 -14.80
CA ALA A 233 -10.90 6.44 -15.96
C ALA A 233 -12.32 7.05 -16.13
N GLU A 234 -13.07 7.23 -15.03
CA GLU A 234 -14.39 7.88 -15.07
C GLU A 234 -14.30 9.36 -15.48
N MET A 235 -13.32 10.11 -14.96
CA MET A 235 -13.17 11.55 -15.21
C MET A 235 -12.45 11.88 -16.53
N HIS A 236 -11.61 10.99 -17.02
CA HIS A 236 -10.91 11.14 -18.28
C HIS A 236 -11.90 11.10 -19.45
N GLU A 237 -12.87 10.17 -19.42
CA GLU A 237 -13.95 10.08 -20.41
C GLU A 237 -14.83 11.34 -20.45
N LEU A 238 -14.95 12.06 -19.31
CA LEU A 238 -15.69 13.32 -19.23
C LEU A 238 -14.96 14.49 -19.92
N ARG A 239 -13.67 14.36 -20.28
CA ARG A 239 -12.79 15.46 -20.71
C ARG A 239 -11.64 15.01 -21.61
N ALA A 240 -11.88 14.18 -22.63
CA ALA A 240 -10.92 14.01 -23.71
C ALA A 240 -10.79 15.35 -24.48
N ALA A 241 -10.08 16.33 -23.91
CA ALA A 241 -9.86 17.62 -24.53
C ALA A 241 -9.04 17.42 -25.81
N SER A 242 -9.50 18.00 -26.90
CA SER A 242 -8.87 17.95 -28.23
C SER A 242 -7.56 18.77 -28.33
N GLY A 243 -6.93 19.09 -27.20
CA GLY A 243 -5.68 19.85 -27.15
C GLY A 243 -4.46 18.93 -27.28
N PRO A 244 -3.29 19.47 -27.68
CA PRO A 244 -2.06 18.70 -27.65
C PRO A 244 -1.79 18.26 -26.21
N ALA A 245 -1.66 16.95 -25.96
CA ALA A 245 -1.16 16.49 -24.67
C ALA A 245 0.14 17.20 -24.39
N PRO A 246 0.41 17.47 -23.11
CA PRO A 246 1.77 17.75 -22.73
C PRO A 246 2.67 16.63 -23.24
N SER A 247 3.63 17.01 -24.09
CA SER A 247 4.55 16.09 -24.73
C SER A 247 5.25 15.22 -23.69
N ARG A 248 5.32 13.93 -23.98
CA ARG A 248 6.17 12.99 -23.25
C ARG A 248 7.62 13.43 -23.48
N SER A 249 8.33 13.77 -22.40
CA SER A 249 9.79 13.71 -22.41
C SER A 249 10.15 12.24 -22.59
N THR A 250 10.67 11.91 -23.76
CA THR A 250 11.10 10.54 -24.14
C THR A 250 12.41 10.16 -23.46
N GLU A 251 13.03 11.07 -22.71
CA GLU A 251 14.31 10.84 -22.05
C GLU A 251 14.09 10.32 -20.63
N ALA A 252 14.19 9.00 -20.50
CA ALA A 252 14.21 8.27 -19.23
C ALA A 252 15.52 8.47 -18.43
N ASP A 253 16.27 9.54 -18.70
CA ASP A 253 17.54 9.89 -18.05
C ASP A 253 17.40 11.07 -17.07
N ASP A 254 16.22 11.70 -17.00
CA ASP A 254 15.91 12.74 -16.01
C ASP A 254 15.63 12.15 -14.62
N SER A 255 15.98 12.88 -13.56
CA SER A 255 15.77 12.47 -12.18
C SER A 255 14.27 12.29 -11.87
N THR A 256 13.91 11.42 -10.91
CA THR A 256 12.51 11.27 -10.45
C THR A 256 11.92 12.61 -9.97
N GLU A 257 12.74 13.53 -9.47
CA GLU A 257 12.30 14.86 -9.05
C GLU A 257 11.91 15.74 -10.24
N ASP A 258 12.66 15.68 -11.34
CA ASP A 258 12.32 16.40 -12.58
C ASP A 258 11.05 15.84 -13.20
N PHE A 259 10.87 14.51 -13.18
CA PHE A 259 9.63 13.88 -13.60
C PHE A 259 8.43 14.36 -12.75
N GLN A 260 8.56 14.39 -11.42
CA GLN A 260 7.50 14.88 -10.54
C GLN A 260 7.20 16.37 -10.73
N ARG A 261 8.21 17.19 -11.07
CA ARG A 261 8.01 18.60 -11.46
C ARG A 261 7.20 18.69 -12.75
N GLN A 262 7.54 17.89 -13.75
CA GLN A 262 6.79 17.82 -15.01
C GLN A 262 5.35 17.34 -14.77
N GLN A 263 5.11 16.35 -13.91
CA GLN A 263 3.74 15.91 -13.54
C GLN A 263 2.90 17.07 -12.98
N PHE A 264 3.49 17.91 -12.11
CA PHE A 264 2.80 19.06 -11.54
C PHE A 264 2.51 20.15 -12.59
N CYS A 265 3.46 20.44 -13.49
CA CYS A 265 3.21 21.35 -14.62
C CYS A 265 2.07 20.84 -15.53
N ARG A 266 2.06 19.53 -15.84
CA ARG A 266 0.98 18.91 -16.63
C ARG A 266 -0.36 18.99 -15.93
N TRP A 267 -0.38 18.81 -14.61
CA TRP A 267 -1.58 19.00 -13.81
C TRP A 267 -2.10 20.44 -13.91
N GLN A 268 -1.22 21.44 -13.81
CA GLN A 268 -1.60 22.85 -13.98
C GLN A 268 -2.18 23.12 -15.36
N ASP A 269 -1.57 22.59 -16.43
CA ASP A 269 -2.07 22.74 -17.79
C ASP A 269 -3.46 22.09 -17.95
N LEU A 270 -3.66 20.89 -17.37
CA LEU A 270 -4.99 20.26 -17.32
C LEU A 270 -6.02 21.14 -16.60
N ARG A 271 -5.64 21.75 -15.47
CA ARG A 271 -6.52 22.67 -14.74
C ARG A 271 -6.86 23.90 -15.56
N ARG A 272 -5.93 24.48 -16.32
CA ARG A 272 -6.18 25.62 -17.24
C ARG A 272 -7.14 25.27 -18.36
N LEU A 273 -7.08 24.04 -18.87
CA LEU A 273 -8.04 23.49 -19.84
C LEU A 273 -9.40 23.15 -19.20
N GLY A 274 -9.58 23.46 -17.92
CA GLY A 274 -10.81 23.26 -17.15
C GLY A 274 -10.99 21.85 -16.62
N ASN A 275 -10.06 20.91 -16.81
CA ASN A 275 -10.24 19.51 -16.38
C ASN A 275 -10.49 19.44 -14.85
N PRO A 276 -11.52 18.72 -14.37
CA PRO A 276 -11.92 18.74 -12.96
C PRO A 276 -10.96 17.99 -12.03
N TRP A 277 -9.90 17.36 -12.56
CA TRP A 277 -8.93 16.58 -11.79
C TRP A 277 -8.11 17.45 -10.83
N ARG A 278 -8.42 17.43 -9.53
CA ARG A 278 -7.76 18.20 -8.45
C ARG A 278 -6.79 17.37 -7.60
N ILE A 279 -6.68 16.07 -7.88
CA ILE A 279 -5.76 15.19 -7.14
C ILE A 279 -4.35 15.39 -7.68
N THR A 280 -3.44 15.81 -6.81
CA THR A 280 -2.06 16.17 -7.17
C THR A 280 -1.06 15.12 -6.71
N ASP A 281 -1.31 14.52 -5.55
CA ASP A 281 -0.37 13.63 -4.89
C ASP A 281 -1.05 12.38 -4.37
N PHE A 282 -0.37 11.26 -4.61
CA PHE A 282 -0.64 9.97 -4.01
C PHE A 282 0.57 9.56 -3.17
N VAL A 283 0.38 9.53 -1.85
CA VAL A 283 1.42 9.18 -0.88
C VAL A 283 1.12 7.81 -0.29
N THR A 284 2.02 6.85 -0.49
CA THR A 284 1.92 5.53 0.14
C THR A 284 2.86 5.42 1.31
N VAL A 285 2.36 4.96 2.47
CA VAL A 285 3.17 4.77 3.68
C VAL A 285 3.09 3.31 4.13
N GLY A 286 4.23 2.64 4.20
CA GLY A 286 4.30 1.28 4.73
C GLY A 286 3.41 0.28 4.00
N THR A 287 3.31 0.38 2.66
CA THR A 287 2.30 -0.36 1.90
C THR A 287 2.79 -1.73 1.39
N PRO A 288 1.93 -2.79 1.42
CA PRO A 288 2.21 -4.10 0.82
C PRO A 288 2.16 -4.11 -0.71
N MET A 289 2.06 -2.94 -1.35
CA MET A 289 2.25 -2.80 -2.80
C MET A 289 3.64 -3.25 -3.26
N ALA A 290 4.65 -3.21 -2.39
CA ALA A 290 5.97 -3.77 -2.69
C ALA A 290 5.95 -5.29 -2.99
N LEU A 291 4.88 -5.97 -2.56
CA LEU A 291 4.63 -7.39 -2.77
C LEU A 291 3.52 -7.65 -3.81
N ALA A 292 3.21 -6.68 -4.67
CA ALA A 292 2.15 -6.80 -5.68
C ALA A 292 2.41 -7.92 -6.70
N ASP A 293 3.68 -8.23 -6.98
CA ASP A 293 4.08 -9.38 -7.81
C ASP A 293 3.78 -10.76 -7.15
N VAL A 294 3.41 -10.78 -5.87
CA VAL A 294 2.90 -11.96 -5.15
C VAL A 294 1.38 -11.91 -4.99
N PHE A 295 0.83 -10.78 -4.53
CA PHE A 295 -0.59 -10.67 -4.16
C PHE A 295 -1.52 -10.35 -5.34
N VAL A 296 -1.07 -9.51 -6.28
CA VAL A 296 -1.87 -9.12 -7.46
C VAL A 296 -1.60 -10.08 -8.61
N ALA A 297 -0.33 -10.28 -8.96
CA ALA A 297 0.07 -11.16 -10.05
C ALA A 297 -0.22 -12.65 -9.76
N ARG A 298 -0.31 -13.03 -8.47
CA ARG A 298 -0.69 -14.37 -7.99
C ARG A 298 -0.02 -15.50 -8.78
N PRO A 299 1.33 -15.54 -8.84
CA PRO A 299 2.04 -16.60 -9.54
C PRO A 299 1.61 -17.98 -9.00
N PRO A 300 1.60 -19.03 -9.83
CA PRO A 300 1.32 -20.39 -9.37
C PRO A 300 2.25 -20.78 -8.21
N ILE A 301 1.72 -21.46 -7.19
CA ILE A 301 2.47 -21.74 -5.94
C ILE A 301 3.82 -22.41 -6.21
N LEU A 302 3.85 -23.42 -7.11
CA LEU A 302 5.06 -24.17 -7.43
C LEU A 302 6.05 -23.41 -8.35
N SER A 303 5.63 -22.29 -8.98
CA SER A 303 6.50 -21.53 -9.88
C SER A 303 7.71 -20.93 -9.15
N GLY A 304 7.59 -20.66 -7.84
CA GLY A 304 8.68 -20.18 -7.00
C GLY A 304 9.86 -21.15 -6.87
N CYS A 305 9.62 -22.44 -7.11
CA CYS A 305 10.63 -23.51 -7.11
C CYS A 305 11.36 -23.67 -8.46
N GLY A 306 10.93 -22.95 -9.50
CA GLY A 306 11.53 -22.99 -10.83
C GLY A 306 12.97 -22.46 -10.88
N ARG A 307 13.64 -22.57 -12.04
CA ARG A 307 14.98 -21.98 -12.23
C ARG A 307 14.91 -20.46 -12.38
N VAL A 308 13.83 -19.95 -12.96
CA VAL A 308 13.61 -18.51 -13.23
C VAL A 308 12.45 -18.02 -12.37
N ASP A 309 12.54 -16.81 -11.81
CA ASP A 309 11.43 -16.17 -11.11
C ASP A 309 10.57 -15.36 -12.10
N GLY A 310 9.45 -15.93 -12.51
CA GLY A 310 8.53 -15.31 -13.46
C GLY A 310 7.61 -14.24 -12.86
N ARG A 311 7.66 -13.97 -11.53
CA ARG A 311 6.66 -13.11 -10.87
C ARG A 311 6.63 -11.68 -11.42
N ARG A 312 7.81 -11.10 -11.67
CA ARG A 312 7.93 -9.73 -12.20
C ARG A 312 7.46 -9.65 -13.65
N ALA A 313 7.72 -10.71 -14.43
CA ALA A 313 7.22 -10.80 -15.80
C ALA A 313 5.69 -10.91 -15.84
N LEU A 314 5.09 -11.69 -14.92
CA LEU A 314 3.64 -11.76 -14.76
C LEU A 314 3.05 -10.41 -14.35
N PHE A 315 3.64 -9.71 -13.37
CA PHE A 315 3.19 -8.38 -12.98
C PHE A 315 3.32 -7.37 -14.13
N GLY A 316 4.46 -7.34 -14.82
CA GLY A 316 4.65 -6.51 -16.01
C GLY A 316 3.67 -6.81 -17.15
N SER A 317 3.19 -8.05 -17.26
CA SER A 317 2.11 -8.39 -18.22
C SER A 317 0.77 -7.76 -17.85
N LEU A 318 0.48 -7.58 -16.56
CA LEU A 318 -0.72 -6.87 -16.10
C LEU A 318 -0.65 -5.38 -16.46
N ILE A 319 0.54 -4.77 -16.37
CA ILE A 319 0.75 -3.37 -16.77
C ILE A 319 0.53 -3.21 -18.28
N ARG A 320 1.17 -4.07 -19.10
CA ARG A 320 1.00 -4.02 -20.57
C ARG A 320 -0.44 -4.26 -21.02
N ARG A 321 -1.22 -5.04 -20.27
CA ARG A 321 -2.63 -5.31 -20.53
C ARG A 321 -3.57 -4.21 -20.01
N GLY A 322 -3.04 -3.14 -19.41
CA GLY A 322 -3.83 -2.05 -18.84
C GLY A 322 -4.59 -2.42 -17.56
N VAL A 323 -4.28 -3.55 -16.92
CA VAL A 323 -4.90 -3.95 -15.65
C VAL A 323 -4.31 -3.16 -14.47
N VAL A 324 -3.04 -2.75 -14.61
CA VAL A 324 -2.30 -1.99 -13.61
C VAL A 324 -1.71 -0.76 -14.31
N CYS A 325 -1.95 0.43 -13.77
CA CYS A 325 -1.31 1.67 -14.18
C CYS A 325 0.11 1.77 -13.61
N SER A 326 1.03 2.27 -14.42
CA SER A 326 2.43 2.53 -14.03
C SER A 326 2.70 4.02 -13.91
N CYS A 327 3.82 4.37 -13.27
CA CYS A 327 4.34 5.71 -13.10
C CYS A 327 5.83 5.71 -13.51
N PRO A 328 6.22 6.25 -14.68
CA PRO A 328 5.36 6.90 -15.68
C PRO A 328 4.41 5.92 -16.38
N PRO A 329 3.28 6.40 -16.94
CA PRO A 329 2.41 5.58 -17.77
C PRO A 329 3.12 5.01 -19.01
N LEU A 330 2.73 3.80 -19.42
CA LEU A 330 3.21 3.21 -20.67
C LEU A 330 2.64 3.95 -21.87
N ASP A 331 3.45 4.10 -22.93
CA ASP A 331 2.93 4.52 -24.23
C ASP A 331 2.06 3.42 -24.81
N HIS A 332 0.93 3.78 -25.39
CA HIS A 332 0.19 2.89 -26.26
C HIS A 332 0.81 2.99 -27.65
N ASP A 333 1.28 1.85 -28.21
CA ASP A 333 1.91 1.75 -29.54
C ASP A 333 0.99 2.18 -30.71
N SER A 334 -0.27 2.53 -30.45
CA SER A 334 -1.13 3.18 -31.45
C SER A 334 -0.64 4.61 -31.65
N GLY A 335 0.08 4.85 -32.74
CA GLY A 335 0.64 6.15 -33.18
C GLY A 335 -0.36 7.32 -33.38
N GLU A 336 -1.55 7.21 -32.81
CA GLU A 336 -2.53 8.27 -32.65
C GLU A 336 -2.86 8.36 -31.15
N SER A 337 -2.07 9.12 -30.39
CA SER A 337 -2.60 10.28 -29.69
C SER A 337 -1.57 10.83 -28.70
N THR A 338 -1.16 12.07 -28.97
CA THR A 338 -0.73 13.02 -27.95
C THR A 338 -1.90 13.36 -27.03
N THR A 339 -2.57 12.42 -26.36
CA THR A 339 -3.55 12.68 -25.29
C THR A 339 -3.27 11.74 -24.13
N LEU A 340 -3.41 12.24 -22.89
CA LEU A 340 -3.37 11.39 -21.70
C LEU A 340 -4.50 10.37 -21.83
N GLY A 341 -4.21 9.07 -21.85
CA GLY A 341 -5.26 8.03 -21.95
C GLY A 341 -5.94 7.74 -20.61
N GLY A 342 -7.06 7.00 -20.64
CA GLY A 342 -7.80 6.58 -19.44
C GLY A 342 -7.02 5.68 -18.47
N LEU A 343 -5.82 5.24 -18.83
CA LEU A 343 -4.91 4.43 -18.02
C LEU A 343 -3.66 5.22 -17.54
N SER A 344 -3.72 6.55 -17.55
CA SER A 344 -2.58 7.42 -17.24
C SER A 344 -2.78 8.39 -16.05
N PRO A 345 -3.39 7.98 -14.92
CA PRO A 345 -3.59 8.88 -13.76
C PRO A 345 -2.28 9.45 -13.21
N PHE A 346 -1.21 8.66 -13.27
CA PHE A 346 0.13 9.04 -12.83
C PHE A 346 0.91 9.82 -13.89
N ALA A 347 0.30 10.30 -14.96
CA ALA A 347 0.91 11.32 -15.80
C ALA A 347 0.85 12.72 -15.13
N VAL A 348 -0.14 12.92 -14.25
CA VAL A 348 -0.44 14.21 -13.61
C VAL A 348 -0.62 14.11 -12.10
N THR A 349 -0.55 12.91 -11.55
CA THR A 349 -0.56 12.66 -10.10
C THR A 349 0.82 12.19 -9.67
N ARG A 350 1.50 12.98 -8.84
CA ARG A 350 2.79 12.62 -8.25
C ARG A 350 2.61 11.45 -7.30
N TRP A 351 3.50 10.46 -7.38
CA TRP A 351 3.47 9.30 -6.49
C TRP A 351 4.73 9.26 -5.63
N THR A 352 4.55 9.39 -4.32
CA THR A 352 5.62 9.25 -3.32
C THR A 352 5.36 8.05 -2.43
N ASN A 353 6.37 7.23 -2.17
CA ASN A 353 6.29 6.06 -1.31
C ASN A 353 7.28 6.17 -0.16
N ILE A 354 6.83 5.96 1.08
CA ILE A 354 7.64 6.07 2.29
C ILE A 354 7.57 4.75 3.06
N TRP A 355 8.72 4.17 3.44
CA TRP A 355 8.72 2.91 4.20
C TRP A 355 9.91 2.77 5.16
N PHE A 356 9.75 1.83 6.10
CA PHE A 356 10.80 1.37 7.00
C PHE A 356 11.59 0.21 6.37
N PRO A 357 12.84 0.43 5.91
CA PRO A 357 13.56 -0.56 5.12
C PRO A 357 13.98 -1.79 5.93
N VAL A 358 13.94 -2.95 5.27
CA VAL A 358 14.47 -4.23 5.76
C VAL A 358 15.67 -4.61 4.91
N ARG A 359 16.81 -4.89 5.53
CA ARG A 359 17.96 -5.47 4.83
C ARG A 359 17.72 -6.96 4.61
N ARG A 360 18.05 -7.47 3.41
CA ARG A 360 17.92 -8.89 3.09
C ARG A 360 18.54 -9.78 4.17
N GLY A 361 17.73 -10.66 4.76
CA GLY A 361 18.16 -11.62 5.80
C GLY A 361 18.05 -11.09 7.23
N ALA A 362 17.82 -9.79 7.41
CA ALA A 362 17.46 -9.21 8.70
C ALA A 362 15.99 -9.46 9.01
N ILE A 363 15.66 -9.36 10.29
CA ILE A 363 14.29 -9.47 10.82
C ILE A 363 13.79 -8.13 11.39
N ARG A 364 14.55 -7.05 11.19
CA ARG A 364 14.28 -5.70 11.71
C ARG A 364 13.80 -4.80 10.58
N GLY A 365 12.74 -4.04 10.81
CA GLY A 365 12.09 -3.20 9.79
C GLY A 365 10.64 -3.62 9.53
N ASP A 366 10.04 -2.99 8.52
CA ASP A 366 8.71 -3.37 8.03
C ASP A 366 8.84 -4.42 6.93
N TRP A 367 8.32 -5.61 7.22
CA TRP A 367 8.40 -6.76 6.34
C TRP A 367 7.41 -6.76 5.18
N PHE A 368 6.43 -5.87 5.22
CA PHE A 368 5.39 -5.77 4.21
C PHE A 368 5.61 -4.57 3.29
N ALA A 369 6.39 -3.58 3.72
CA ALA A 369 6.67 -2.40 2.92
C ALA A 369 8.06 -2.47 2.25
N GLY A 370 8.19 -1.79 1.12
CA GLY A 370 9.39 -1.77 0.32
C GLY A 370 9.31 -0.71 -0.77
N ALA A 371 10.34 -0.66 -1.61
CA ALA A 371 10.38 0.21 -2.78
C ALA A 371 9.30 -0.21 -3.80
N LEU A 372 8.61 0.78 -4.39
CA LEU A 372 7.55 0.53 -5.37
C LEU A 372 8.04 0.73 -6.81
N ALA A 373 9.07 1.54 -7.04
CA ALA A 373 9.59 1.82 -8.37
C ALA A 373 9.96 0.55 -9.18
N PRO A 374 10.51 -0.53 -8.56
CA PRO A 374 10.80 -1.77 -9.30
C PRO A 374 9.58 -2.49 -9.89
N LEU A 375 8.37 -2.21 -9.38
CA LEU A 375 7.13 -2.81 -9.87
C LEU A 375 6.28 -1.81 -10.65
N PHE A 376 6.14 -0.58 -10.15
CA PHE A 376 5.21 0.42 -10.69
C PHE A 376 5.89 1.43 -11.63
N GLY A 377 7.22 1.50 -11.68
CA GLY A 377 7.98 2.36 -12.58
C GLY A 377 8.80 3.45 -11.89
N THR A 378 9.74 4.05 -12.63
CA THR A 378 10.75 5.00 -12.12
C THR A 378 10.22 6.37 -11.71
N GLY A 379 8.95 6.67 -12.03
CA GLY A 379 8.27 7.90 -11.63
C GLY A 379 7.76 7.89 -10.19
N VAL A 380 7.83 6.74 -9.50
CA VAL A 380 7.53 6.67 -8.07
C VAL A 380 8.74 7.15 -7.27
N ARG A 381 8.55 8.20 -6.46
CA ARG A 381 9.57 8.69 -5.53
C ARG A 381 9.60 7.82 -4.28
N ASP A 382 10.55 6.89 -4.25
CA ASP A 382 10.78 5.98 -3.13
C ASP A 382 11.68 6.64 -2.06
N ILE A 383 11.16 6.80 -0.84
CA ILE A 383 11.83 7.34 0.35
C ILE A 383 11.99 6.25 1.41
N ALA A 384 13.22 5.77 1.59
CA ALA A 384 13.58 4.85 2.66
C ALA A 384 13.91 5.63 3.95
N VAL A 385 13.02 5.57 4.95
CA VAL A 385 13.19 6.31 6.21
C VAL A 385 14.47 5.86 6.93
N SER A 386 15.36 6.82 7.22
CA SER A 386 16.65 6.60 7.88
C SER A 386 16.60 6.85 9.40
N GLY A 387 15.68 7.69 9.86
CA GLY A 387 15.41 8.01 11.26
C GLY A 387 14.45 7.04 11.94
N SER A 388 13.60 7.59 12.81
CA SER A 388 12.55 6.95 13.60
C SER A 388 13.05 5.76 14.41
N LEU A 389 14.26 5.92 14.96
CA LEU A 389 14.94 4.93 15.78
C LEU A 389 14.53 5.04 17.25
N PRO A 390 14.43 3.92 17.98
CA PRO A 390 14.64 2.53 17.52
C PRO A 390 13.40 1.87 16.88
N GLU A 391 12.27 2.57 16.78
CA GLU A 391 10.97 1.95 16.52
C GLU A 391 10.83 1.36 15.13
N ARG A 392 11.41 2.03 14.12
CA ARG A 392 11.58 1.54 12.76
C ARG A 392 12.22 0.15 12.70
N LEU A 393 13.14 -0.17 13.61
CA LEU A 393 13.88 -1.44 13.61
C LEU A 393 13.17 -2.56 14.37
N THR A 394 11.98 -2.32 14.91
CA THR A 394 11.30 -3.34 15.72
C THR A 394 10.68 -4.41 14.82
N PRO A 395 11.12 -5.69 14.92
CA PRO A 395 10.62 -6.78 14.08
C PRO A 395 9.10 -6.85 14.06
N GLY A 396 8.49 -6.68 12.89
CA GLY A 396 7.05 -6.81 12.64
C GLY A 396 6.16 -5.70 13.19
N LEU A 397 6.52 -5.13 14.33
CA LEU A 397 5.79 -4.01 14.91
C LEU A 397 6.11 -2.69 14.19
N ALA A 398 7.20 -2.59 13.44
CA ALA A 398 7.52 -1.43 12.63
C ALA A 398 6.33 -1.02 11.74
N HIS A 399 5.62 -1.99 11.16
CA HIS A 399 4.47 -1.76 10.29
C HIS A 399 3.32 -0.97 10.94
N THR A 400 3.13 -1.11 12.26
CA THR A 400 2.04 -0.44 13.01
C THR A 400 2.51 0.83 13.71
N ARG A 401 3.77 1.22 13.52
CA ARG A 401 4.44 2.29 14.26
C ARG A 401 4.72 3.55 13.45
N TYR A 402 4.37 3.58 12.16
CA TYR A 402 4.57 4.75 11.30
C TYR A 402 4.11 6.05 11.99
N PHE A 403 2.82 6.19 12.29
CA PHE A 403 2.28 7.42 12.88
C PHE A 403 2.37 7.49 14.41
N LYS A 404 3.09 6.58 15.07
CA LYS A 404 3.00 6.44 16.54
C LYS A 404 3.76 7.53 17.30
N TYR A 405 4.76 8.15 16.67
CA TYR A 405 5.67 9.11 17.29
C TYR A 405 5.75 10.40 16.45
N PRO A 406 4.65 11.15 16.32
CA PRO A 406 4.58 12.37 15.50
C PRO A 406 5.50 13.50 15.98
N GLU A 407 5.97 13.44 17.23
CA GLU A 407 6.93 14.37 17.82
C GLU A 407 8.37 14.19 17.31
N LYS A 408 8.69 13.06 16.68
CA LYS A 408 10.00 12.80 16.07
C LYS A 408 10.01 13.34 14.64
N ASP A 409 10.57 14.55 14.48
CA ASP A 409 10.58 15.31 13.24
C ASP A 409 12.00 15.73 12.79
N ALA A 410 13.03 14.98 13.17
CA ALA A 410 14.37 15.24 12.68
C ALA A 410 14.51 14.81 11.21
N ASP A 411 15.53 15.32 10.51
CA ASP A 411 15.83 14.90 9.14
C ASP A 411 15.93 13.37 9.03
N GLY A 412 15.18 12.81 8.08
CA GLY A 412 15.04 11.37 7.88
C GLY A 412 14.05 10.65 8.81
N ASP A 413 13.40 11.32 9.78
CA ASP A 413 12.24 10.78 10.49
C ASP A 413 10.99 10.70 9.60
N LEU A 414 10.04 9.83 9.96
CA LEU A 414 8.81 9.70 9.19
C LEU A 414 8.00 11.01 9.13
N ALA A 415 7.85 11.73 10.25
CA ALA A 415 7.06 12.95 10.27
C ALA A 415 7.64 13.99 9.30
N PHE A 416 8.97 14.13 9.31
CA PHE A 416 9.71 15.04 8.43
C PHE A 416 9.48 14.68 6.95
N GLU A 417 9.71 13.42 6.58
CA GLU A 417 9.54 12.96 5.20
C GLU A 417 8.07 13.04 4.74
N LEU A 418 7.11 12.76 5.63
CA LEU A 418 5.69 12.86 5.31
C LEU A 418 5.28 14.32 5.10
N ARG A 419 5.64 15.24 6.01
CA ARG A 419 5.34 16.68 5.89
C ARG A 419 5.94 17.26 4.61
N LYS A 420 7.18 16.88 4.30
CA LYS A 420 7.85 17.23 3.05
C LYS A 420 7.13 16.68 1.81
N ALA A 421 6.65 15.44 1.86
CA ALA A 421 5.92 14.84 0.75
C ALA A 421 4.52 15.46 0.56
N LEU A 422 3.84 15.85 1.63
CA LEU A 422 2.52 16.48 1.57
C LEU A 422 2.63 17.95 1.12
N ALA A 423 3.68 18.66 1.58
CA ALA A 423 3.93 20.07 1.31
C ALA A 423 2.66 20.93 1.50
N LEU A 424 2.05 20.82 2.69
CA LEU A 424 0.75 21.44 3.00
C LEU A 424 0.81 22.96 3.13
N GLU A 425 1.97 23.49 3.52
CA GLU A 425 2.21 24.94 3.65
C GLU A 425 2.63 25.59 2.31
N ASP A 426 2.94 24.78 1.29
CA ASP A 426 3.33 25.27 -0.03
C ASP A 426 2.09 25.39 -0.93
N HIS A 427 1.66 26.63 -1.14
CA HIS A 427 0.51 26.95 -2.00
C HIS A 427 0.93 27.31 -3.44
N SER A 428 2.22 27.20 -3.77
CA SER A 428 2.74 27.62 -5.07
C SER A 428 2.09 26.84 -6.21
N GLY A 429 1.53 27.57 -7.17
CA GLY A 429 0.92 26.99 -8.36
C GLY A 429 -0.46 26.34 -8.15
N LEU A 430 -1.08 26.47 -6.97
CA LEU A 430 -2.45 26.01 -6.68
C LEU A 430 -3.54 27.03 -7.08
N ASP A 431 -3.14 28.29 -7.26
CA ASP A 431 -3.96 29.40 -7.78
C ASP A 431 -4.64 29.04 -9.10
N VAL A 432 -3.93 28.31 -9.97
CA VAL A 432 -4.45 27.79 -11.24
C VAL A 432 -5.71 26.94 -11.05
N SER A 433 -5.80 26.21 -9.93
CA SER A 433 -6.94 25.33 -9.66
C SER A 433 -8.17 26.09 -9.15
N VAL A 434 -7.95 27.15 -8.37
CA VAL A 434 -9.01 28.03 -7.83
C VAL A 434 -9.61 28.89 -8.93
N GLY A 435 -8.77 29.41 -9.84
CA GLY A 435 -9.20 30.21 -10.99
C GLY A 435 -9.58 29.40 -12.23
N ALA A 436 -9.53 28.06 -12.17
CA ALA A 436 -9.85 27.21 -13.31
C ALA A 436 -11.33 27.34 -13.69
N PRO A 437 -11.66 27.34 -15.00
CA PRO A 437 -13.06 27.39 -15.42
C PRO A 437 -13.79 26.13 -14.94
N ASP A 438 -15.07 26.32 -14.60
CA ASP A 438 -15.94 25.19 -14.30
C ASP A 438 -16.04 24.24 -15.50
N PRO A 439 -16.36 22.96 -15.25
CA PRO A 439 -16.63 22.03 -16.33
C PRO A 439 -17.67 22.54 -17.31
N ASP A 440 -17.29 22.71 -18.58
CA ASP A 440 -18.28 22.96 -19.63
C ASP A 440 -19.21 21.73 -19.73
N PRO A 441 -20.50 21.86 -19.35
CA PRO A 441 -21.44 20.75 -19.38
C PRO A 441 -21.64 20.19 -20.80
N ALA A 442 -21.33 20.95 -21.86
CA ALA A 442 -21.39 20.50 -23.25
C ALA A 442 -20.20 19.63 -23.67
N THR A 443 -19.07 19.67 -22.95
CA THR A 443 -17.90 18.80 -23.20
C THR A 443 -17.97 17.42 -22.56
N VAL A 444 -19.03 17.15 -21.78
CA VAL A 444 -19.30 15.81 -21.23
C VAL A 444 -19.70 14.88 -22.39
N GLY A 445 -18.69 14.26 -23.01
CA GLY A 445 -18.86 13.43 -24.21
C GLY A 445 -19.79 12.22 -24.02
N ARG A 446 -20.00 11.78 -22.76
CA ARG A 446 -21.01 10.79 -22.36
C ARG A 446 -21.48 11.04 -20.93
N LEU A 447 -22.79 10.89 -20.70
CA LEU A 447 -23.34 10.65 -19.36
C LEU A 447 -22.65 9.41 -18.78
N VAL A 448 -21.88 9.58 -17.71
CA VAL A 448 -21.40 8.45 -16.91
C VAL A 448 -22.65 7.84 -16.28
N TYR A 449 -23.15 6.75 -16.87
CA TYR A 449 -24.09 5.88 -16.20
C TYR A 449 -23.36 5.30 -14.98
N ARG A 450 -23.52 5.94 -13.82
CA ARG A 450 -23.25 5.31 -12.53
C ARG A 450 -24.12 4.05 -12.51
N SER A 451 -23.49 2.90 -12.75
CA SER A 451 -24.12 1.67 -13.23
C SER A 451 -25.39 1.25 -12.46
N TRP A 452 -26.36 0.66 -13.17
CA TRP A 452 -27.53 -0.10 -12.69
C TRP A 452 -27.24 -1.19 -11.61
N GLN A 453 -25.96 -1.48 -11.33
CA GLN A 453 -25.47 -2.50 -10.39
C GLN A 453 -24.87 -1.93 -9.08
N ARG A 454 -25.06 -0.64 -8.76
CA ARG A 454 -24.74 -0.11 -7.42
C ARG A 454 -25.91 -0.26 -6.44
N SER A 455 -27.10 -0.62 -6.94
CA SER A 455 -28.37 -0.72 -6.20
C SER A 455 -28.85 -2.16 -5.97
N MET A 456 -28.03 -3.17 -6.30
CA MET A 456 -28.18 -4.55 -5.84
C MET A 456 -27.02 -4.88 -4.92
#